data_AF-A0A671WGM6-F1
#
_entry.id   AF-A0A671WGM6-F1
#
_cell.length_a   1.000
_cell.length_b   1.000
_cell.length_c   1.000
_cell.angle_alpha   90.00
_cell.angle_beta   90.00
_cell.angle_gamma   90.00
#
_symmetry.space_group_name_H-M   'P 1'
#
loop_
_entity.id
_entity.type
_entity.pdbx_description
1 polymer ?
#
loop_
_entity_poly.entity_id
_entity_poly.type
_entity_poly.pdbx_seq_one_letter_code
_entity_poly.pdbx_strand_id
1 'polypeptide(L)'
;MNKAAVCFHRVVSLSKADLSPRSNLGYLACNQLRPLATLTAAAGWALCLGLVLSSPPFFHSPVEASLKKGSSLYCPNKEAMAEHQEVCSPEGTPAADTYPKKILEYMEGFLISKVVFSSCELGVFDMLLGAERPLSAEEISQAVGASLDGTQRLLAACSGLQLLNTHQDDGRVLYSNTEQASIYLTRSSPVSLYQSIQYSSRTIYLCWHHLTDAVREGRNQYEKAFGVNSKDLFQALYRSDEEMVKFMQLMNSIWNICGKDAVTAFDLSPFKVICDLGGCSGALAKQCTSAYPECTVTIFDLPKVVRTSREHFFSEGDQRIGFNEGDFFKDPLPQADLYILARILHDWTDERCVELLSRVYKACKPGSAVLLVEALLFEDGSGPLTVQLYSLNMLVQTEGRERTAAQYAALLAAAGFSDIQHRLTGKIYDAVLGHKET
;
A
#
# COMPACT_ATOMS: atom_id res chain seq x y z
N MET A 1 -27.61 -35.37 62.75
CA MET A 1 -28.88 -34.74 63.17
C MET A 1 -29.21 -33.64 62.17
N ASN A 2 -30.40 -33.76 61.56
CA ASN A 2 -31.20 -32.88 60.66
C ASN A 2 -30.48 -31.90 59.71
N LYS A 3 -30.53 -32.05 58.37
CA LYS A 3 -31.65 -32.19 57.38
C LYS A 3 -32.49 -30.92 57.15
N ALA A 4 -32.43 -30.40 55.93
CA ALA A 4 -33.52 -30.31 54.92
C ALA A 4 -32.93 -29.60 53.67
N ALA A 5 -32.84 -30.14 52.44
CA ALA A 5 -33.83 -30.75 51.52
C ALA A 5 -34.85 -29.69 51.02
N VAL A 6 -35.13 -29.48 49.73
CA VAL A 6 -35.77 -30.43 48.78
C VAL A 6 -35.90 -29.85 47.33
N CYS A 7 -35.67 -30.74 46.33
CA CYS A 7 -36.28 -30.99 44.98
C CYS A 7 -36.46 -29.91 43.88
N PHE A 8 -35.96 -30.14 42.65
CA PHE A 8 -36.42 -31.00 41.51
C PHE A 8 -37.69 -30.43 40.80
N HIS A 9 -37.92 -30.48 39.48
CA HIS A 9 -37.50 -31.40 38.42
C HIS A 9 -37.64 -30.79 37.00
N ARG A 10 -36.87 -31.37 36.09
CA ARG A 10 -36.75 -31.26 34.61
C ARG A 10 -37.90 -31.99 33.87
N VAL A 11 -38.09 -31.69 32.57
CA VAL A 11 -38.44 -32.56 31.38
C VAL A 11 -39.30 -31.75 30.35
N VAL A 12 -38.80 -31.35 29.15
CA VAL A 12 -38.75 -32.08 27.83
C VAL A 12 -40.18 -32.22 27.25
N SER A 13 -40.56 -31.92 25.99
CA SER A 13 -39.93 -31.58 24.71
C SER A 13 -41.00 -31.35 23.62
N LEU A 14 -40.63 -30.66 22.51
CA LEU A 14 -41.11 -30.83 21.10
C LEU A 14 -42.61 -30.53 20.81
N SER A 15 -43.08 -30.01 19.68
CA SER A 15 -42.62 -29.90 18.28
C SER A 15 -43.49 -28.88 17.51
N LYS A 16 -42.88 -28.28 16.48
CA LYS A 16 -43.40 -27.64 15.23
C LYS A 16 -44.90 -27.76 14.90
N ALA A 17 -45.50 -26.69 14.36
CA ALA A 17 -45.71 -26.46 12.91
C ALA A 17 -46.61 -25.23 12.63
N ASP A 18 -46.43 -24.71 11.42
CA ASP A 18 -47.01 -23.54 10.74
C ASP A 18 -48.51 -23.27 10.88
N LEU A 19 -48.90 -22.00 10.71
CA LEU A 19 -49.75 -21.50 9.61
C LEU A 19 -50.19 -20.03 9.87
N SER A 20 -49.86 -19.13 8.94
CA SER A 20 -50.63 -17.91 8.66
C SER A 20 -51.73 -18.26 7.64
N PRO A 21 -52.85 -17.51 7.45
CA PRO A 21 -52.82 -16.09 7.05
C PRO A 21 -54.04 -15.17 7.40
N ARG A 22 -53.78 -13.86 7.26
CA ARG A 22 -54.64 -12.76 6.74
C ARG A 22 -55.90 -12.22 7.48
N SER A 23 -55.84 -10.89 7.64
CA SER A 23 -56.83 -9.82 7.35
C SER A 23 -58.05 -9.56 8.26
N ASN A 24 -58.09 -8.37 8.88
CA ASN A 24 -59.07 -7.28 8.67
C ASN A 24 -58.71 -6.07 9.57
N LEU A 25 -58.38 -4.90 9.03
CA LEU A 25 -59.25 -3.77 8.66
C LEU A 25 -59.82 -2.98 9.86
N GLY A 26 -59.34 -1.74 10.00
CA GLY A 26 -59.86 -0.71 10.91
C GLY A 26 -59.35 0.67 10.50
N TYR A 27 -60.22 1.39 9.79
CA TYR A 27 -60.04 2.71 9.17
C TYR A 27 -59.73 3.85 10.15
N LEU A 28 -58.96 4.86 9.68
CA LEU A 28 -59.34 6.28 9.82
C LEU A 28 -58.73 7.09 8.68
N ALA A 29 -59.61 7.82 8.01
CA ALA A 29 -59.39 8.55 6.78
C ALA A 29 -58.94 10.00 7.06
N CYS A 30 -58.15 10.57 6.15
CA CYS A 30 -58.34 11.96 5.74
C CYS A 30 -58.07 12.08 4.24
N ASN A 31 -59.07 12.61 3.55
CA ASN A 31 -59.23 12.68 2.10
C ASN A 31 -58.90 14.11 1.63
N GLN A 32 -58.26 14.23 0.47
CA GLN A 32 -58.54 15.15 -0.67
C GLN A 32 -57.26 15.18 -1.54
N LEU A 33 -57.12 14.45 -2.67
CA LEU A 33 -57.71 14.62 -4.02
C LEU A 33 -57.56 16.06 -4.55
N ARG A 34 -57.03 16.41 -5.75
CA ARG A 34 -56.45 15.80 -6.99
C ARG A 34 -56.28 17.01 -7.99
N PRO A 35 -56.00 16.91 -9.32
CA PRO A 35 -55.00 16.18 -10.12
C PRO A 35 -54.44 16.96 -11.39
N LEU A 36 -53.55 16.28 -12.16
CA LEU A 36 -53.31 16.35 -13.64
C LEU A 36 -52.64 17.63 -14.23
N ALA A 37 -51.76 17.62 -15.24
CA ALA A 37 -51.48 16.69 -16.32
C ALA A 37 -50.05 16.81 -16.90
N THR A 38 -49.65 15.76 -17.61
CA THR A 38 -48.50 15.53 -18.51
C THR A 38 -48.43 16.46 -19.73
N LEU A 39 -47.23 16.81 -20.21
CA LEU A 39 -46.81 16.65 -21.62
C LEU A 39 -45.31 16.97 -21.85
N THR A 40 -44.77 16.24 -22.83
CA THR A 40 -43.43 16.08 -23.38
C THR A 40 -42.77 17.33 -23.99
N ALA A 41 -41.43 17.43 -23.95
CA ALA A 41 -40.59 17.69 -25.13
C ALA A 41 -39.08 17.62 -24.80
N ALA A 42 -38.33 17.02 -25.72
CA ALA A 42 -36.89 16.86 -25.71
C ALA A 42 -36.15 18.08 -26.32
N ALA A 43 -34.96 18.38 -25.78
CA ALA A 43 -33.81 19.01 -26.44
C ALA A 43 -32.66 18.93 -25.42
N GLY A 44 -31.54 18.24 -25.63
CA GLY A 44 -30.70 18.27 -26.82
C GLY A 44 -29.52 19.22 -26.57
N TRP A 45 -28.57 18.83 -25.72
CA TRP A 45 -27.27 19.49 -25.61
C TRP A 45 -26.17 18.42 -25.76
N ALA A 46 -25.67 18.31 -26.99
CA ALA A 46 -24.43 17.63 -27.29
C ALA A 46 -23.27 18.59 -26.96
N LEU A 47 -22.35 18.16 -26.11
CA LEU A 47 -21.05 18.80 -25.94
C LEU A 47 -19.98 17.77 -26.29
N CYS A 48 -19.30 18.03 -27.39
CA CYS A 48 -18.15 17.29 -27.88
C CYS A 48 -17.01 17.34 -26.85
N LEU A 49 -16.60 16.19 -26.30
CA LEU A 49 -15.26 16.02 -25.76
C LEU A 49 -14.39 15.43 -26.88
N GLY A 50 -13.46 16.24 -27.38
CA GLY A 50 -12.37 15.77 -28.22
C GLY A 50 -11.35 15.01 -27.38
N LEU A 51 -11.22 13.71 -27.62
CA LEU A 51 -10.13 12.88 -27.13
C LEU A 51 -8.84 13.27 -27.87
N VAL A 52 -7.88 13.83 -27.16
CA VAL A 52 -6.48 13.88 -27.61
C VAL A 52 -5.71 12.83 -26.82
N LEU A 53 -5.40 11.73 -27.50
CA LEU A 53 -4.43 10.73 -27.05
C LEU A 53 -3.03 11.37 -27.12
N SER A 54 -2.42 11.61 -25.96
CA SER A 54 -0.99 11.86 -25.86
C SER A 54 -0.40 10.96 -24.80
N SER A 55 0.44 10.02 -25.21
CA SER A 55 1.23 9.13 -24.37
C SER A 55 2.00 9.90 -23.28
N PRO A 56 2.17 9.36 -22.06
CA PRO A 56 3.03 10.01 -21.06
C PRO A 56 4.51 9.83 -21.41
N PRO A 57 5.38 10.82 -21.12
CA PRO A 57 6.81 10.73 -21.42
C PRO A 57 7.59 9.97 -20.34
N PHE A 58 8.68 9.37 -20.81
CA PHE A 58 9.70 8.60 -20.11
C PHE A 58 10.36 9.31 -18.92
N PHE A 59 10.72 8.54 -17.89
CA PHE A 59 11.72 8.91 -16.88
C PHE A 59 13.12 8.75 -17.49
N HIS A 60 13.91 9.83 -17.53
CA HIS A 60 15.37 9.75 -17.71
C HIS A 60 16.09 10.36 -16.51
N SER A 61 17.00 9.58 -15.94
CA SER A 61 18.01 10.00 -14.96
C SER A 61 19.19 10.68 -15.68
N PRO A 62 19.81 11.75 -15.13
CA PRO A 62 20.97 12.37 -15.74
C PRO A 62 22.26 11.68 -15.29
N VAL A 63 23.07 11.24 -16.26
CA VAL A 63 24.50 10.95 -16.06
C VAL A 63 25.28 12.14 -16.62
N GLU A 64 26.09 12.76 -15.77
CA GLU A 64 27.02 13.83 -16.13
C GLU A 64 28.08 13.35 -17.12
N ALA A 65 28.35 14.15 -18.16
CA ALA A 65 29.52 14.01 -19.01
C ALA A 65 30.34 15.30 -18.96
N SER A 66 31.58 15.18 -18.51
CA SER A 66 32.55 16.27 -18.46
C SER A 66 33.70 16.04 -19.45
N LEU A 67 34.07 17.15 -20.10
CA LEU A 67 35.38 17.54 -20.62
C LEU A 67 35.80 17.20 -22.07
N LYS A 68 35.98 18.32 -22.79
CA LYS A 68 36.61 18.57 -24.10
C LYS A 68 38.11 18.22 -24.13
N LYS A 69 38.64 17.99 -25.35
CA LYS A 69 39.81 18.73 -25.88
C LYS A 69 40.11 18.47 -27.37
N GLY A 70 40.36 19.58 -28.10
CA GLY A 70 41.18 19.74 -29.32
C GLY A 70 40.65 19.12 -30.61
N SER A 71 40.76 19.70 -31.80
CA SER A 71 41.64 20.76 -32.29
C SER A 71 41.21 21.22 -33.70
N SER A 72 41.24 22.56 -33.91
CA SER A 72 41.61 23.33 -35.11
C SER A 72 41.56 22.70 -36.52
N LEU A 73 40.90 23.39 -37.47
CA LEU A 73 41.51 23.81 -38.75
C LEU A 73 40.65 24.87 -39.52
N TYR A 74 41.26 26.04 -39.70
CA TYR A 74 41.32 26.92 -40.89
C TYR A 74 40.06 27.55 -41.56
N CYS A 75 40.17 28.87 -41.73
CA CYS A 75 39.34 29.86 -42.49
C CYS A 75 39.83 29.96 -43.97
N PRO A 76 39.23 30.73 -44.94
CA PRO A 76 38.79 32.12 -44.74
C PRO A 76 37.62 32.72 -45.59
N ASN A 77 37.12 33.85 -45.08
CA ASN A 77 36.63 35.10 -45.68
C ASN A 77 35.69 35.13 -46.90
N LYS A 78 34.58 35.88 -46.73
CA LYS A 78 34.21 37.00 -47.62
C LYS A 78 33.36 38.03 -46.85
N GLU A 79 33.88 39.25 -46.73
CA GLU A 79 33.14 40.46 -46.40
C GLU A 79 32.32 40.91 -47.63
N ALA A 80 31.13 41.50 -47.42
CA ALA A 80 30.79 42.85 -47.91
C ALA A 80 29.34 43.27 -47.60
N MET A 81 29.24 44.54 -47.19
CA MET A 81 28.15 45.52 -47.34
C MET A 81 26.93 45.49 -46.41
N ALA A 82 26.78 46.62 -45.72
CA ALA A 82 25.67 47.05 -44.92
C ALA A 82 24.47 47.48 -45.78
N GLU A 83 23.26 47.22 -45.28
CA GLU A 83 22.10 48.08 -45.50
C GLU A 83 21.15 47.93 -44.31
N HIS A 84 20.77 49.07 -43.74
CA HIS A 84 19.83 49.17 -42.62
C HIS A 84 18.44 48.74 -43.07
N GLN A 85 17.87 47.76 -42.38
CA GLN A 85 16.42 47.58 -42.35
C GLN A 85 16.01 47.25 -40.92
N GLU A 86 15.28 48.19 -40.31
CA GLU A 86 14.57 48.00 -39.06
C GLU A 86 13.71 46.73 -39.16
N VAL A 87 14.06 45.71 -38.39
CA VAL A 87 13.17 44.59 -38.12
C VAL A 87 12.79 44.71 -36.65
N CYS A 88 11.56 45.16 -36.42
CA CYS A 88 10.89 45.07 -35.12
C CYS A 88 11.15 43.70 -34.50
N SER A 89 11.79 43.67 -33.34
CA SER A 89 11.82 42.51 -32.47
C SER A 89 10.39 42.18 -32.03
N PRO A 90 9.85 40.97 -32.27
CA PRO A 90 8.90 40.41 -31.35
C PRO A 90 9.72 39.61 -30.35
N GLU A 91 10.25 40.25 -29.32
CA GLU A 91 10.52 39.54 -28.07
C GLU A 91 9.16 39.22 -27.42
N GLY A 92 8.44 38.28 -28.03
CA GLY A 92 7.37 37.57 -27.37
C GLY A 92 8.02 36.49 -26.53
N THR A 93 8.12 36.72 -25.22
CA THR A 93 8.28 35.64 -24.24
C THR A 93 7.30 34.52 -24.63
N PRO A 94 7.72 33.26 -24.80
CA PRO A 94 6.78 32.18 -25.10
C PRO A 94 5.71 32.20 -24.01
N ALA A 95 4.45 32.36 -24.42
CA ALA A 95 3.33 32.31 -23.50
C ALA A 95 3.45 31.01 -22.71
N ALA A 96 3.67 31.13 -21.39
CA ALA A 96 3.77 29.97 -20.52
C ALA A 96 2.54 29.10 -20.79
N ASP A 97 2.77 27.81 -21.09
CA ASP A 97 1.71 26.86 -21.41
C ASP A 97 0.65 26.90 -20.31
N THR A 98 -0.49 27.56 -20.59
CA THR A 98 -1.54 27.84 -19.61
C THR A 98 -2.41 26.62 -19.33
N TYR A 99 -2.17 25.51 -20.02
CA TYR A 99 -2.95 24.29 -19.83
C TYR A 99 -2.54 23.59 -18.52
N PRO A 100 -3.45 23.43 -17.53
CA PRO A 100 -3.11 22.96 -16.19
C PRO A 100 -2.98 21.43 -16.12
N LYS A 101 -2.20 20.83 -17.03
CA LYS A 101 -2.09 19.38 -17.24
C LYS A 101 -1.89 18.60 -15.94
N LYS A 102 -0.91 19.01 -15.12
CA LYS A 102 -0.58 18.32 -13.87
C LYS A 102 -1.72 18.37 -12.84
N ILE A 103 -2.45 19.48 -12.76
CA ILE A 103 -3.57 19.61 -11.82
C ILE A 103 -4.71 18.68 -12.23
N LEU A 104 -5.00 18.60 -13.53
CA LEU A 104 -6.00 17.67 -14.06
C LEU A 104 -5.59 16.22 -13.81
N GLU A 105 -4.32 15.87 -14.04
CA GLU A 105 -3.78 14.53 -13.73
C GLU A 105 -3.94 14.17 -12.24
N TYR A 106 -3.69 15.10 -11.32
CA TYR A 106 -3.88 14.86 -9.88
C TYR A 106 -5.36 14.75 -9.49
N MET A 107 -6.22 15.59 -10.07
CA MET A 107 -7.67 15.51 -9.85
C MET A 107 -8.25 14.16 -10.28
N GLU A 108 -7.70 13.57 -11.34
CA GLU A 108 -8.17 12.30 -11.92
C GLU A 108 -7.40 11.07 -11.42
N GLY A 109 -6.34 11.23 -10.62
CA GLY A 109 -5.48 10.11 -10.19
C GLY A 109 -6.24 8.97 -9.48
N PHE A 110 -7.31 9.28 -8.76
CA PHE A 110 -8.16 8.27 -8.11
C PHE A 110 -8.86 7.34 -9.11
N LEU A 111 -9.17 7.83 -10.32
CA LEU A 111 -9.76 7.03 -11.40
C LEU A 111 -8.77 5.94 -11.83
N ILE A 112 -7.50 6.30 -12.00
CA ILE A 112 -6.43 5.36 -12.35
C ILE A 112 -6.30 4.27 -11.27
N SER A 113 -6.28 4.66 -9.99
CA SER A 113 -6.23 3.70 -8.88
C SER A 113 -7.42 2.73 -8.93
N LYS A 114 -8.65 3.24 -9.12
CA LYS A 114 -9.85 2.40 -9.18
C LYS A 114 -9.88 1.47 -10.40
N VAL A 115 -9.35 1.89 -11.55
CA VAL A 115 -9.19 1.00 -12.72
C VAL A 115 -8.31 -0.20 -12.37
N VAL A 116 -7.12 0.04 -11.80
CA VAL A 116 -6.22 -1.04 -11.40
C VAL A 116 -6.87 -1.96 -10.37
N PHE A 117 -7.51 -1.38 -9.35
CA PHE A 117 -8.15 -2.14 -8.27
C PHE A 117 -9.26 -3.04 -8.79
N SER A 118 -10.14 -2.50 -9.63
CA SER A 118 -11.27 -3.23 -10.20
C SER A 118 -10.81 -4.31 -11.19
N SER A 119 -9.78 -4.06 -12.00
CA SER A 119 -9.22 -5.08 -12.90
C SER A 119 -8.62 -6.27 -12.16
N CYS A 120 -7.93 -6.02 -11.03
CA CYS A 120 -7.45 -7.08 -10.16
C CYS A 120 -8.62 -7.83 -9.49
N GLU A 121 -9.61 -7.11 -8.94
CA GLU A 121 -10.77 -7.72 -8.27
C GLU A 121 -11.58 -8.63 -9.21
N LEU A 122 -11.79 -8.20 -10.46
CA LEU A 122 -12.44 -9.01 -11.50
C LEU A 122 -11.57 -10.18 -11.99
N GLY A 123 -10.28 -10.22 -11.66
CA GLY A 123 -9.38 -11.29 -12.09
C GLY A 123 -8.99 -11.23 -13.57
N VAL A 124 -9.02 -10.05 -14.18
CA VAL A 124 -8.69 -9.85 -15.60
C VAL A 124 -7.29 -10.36 -15.93
N PHE A 125 -6.29 -9.98 -15.12
CA PHE A 125 -4.89 -10.34 -15.38
C PHE A 125 -4.62 -11.84 -15.24
N ASP A 126 -5.26 -12.51 -14.28
CA ASP A 126 -5.13 -13.97 -14.10
C ASP A 126 -5.76 -14.73 -15.26
N MET A 127 -6.93 -14.28 -15.71
CA MET A 127 -7.62 -14.87 -16.84
C MET A 127 -6.78 -14.76 -18.13
N LEU A 128 -6.16 -13.59 -18.36
CA LEU A 128 -5.26 -13.38 -19.49
C LEU A 128 -3.94 -14.15 -19.37
N LEU A 129 -3.42 -14.36 -18.15
CA LEU A 129 -2.21 -15.16 -17.94
C LEU A 129 -2.44 -16.64 -18.29
N GLY A 130 -3.63 -17.17 -17.98
CA GLY A 130 -3.99 -18.56 -18.27
C GLY A 130 -4.35 -18.83 -19.73
N ALA A 131 -4.41 -17.80 -20.58
CA ALA A 131 -4.80 -17.93 -21.98
C ALA A 131 -3.60 -18.25 -22.88
N GLU A 132 -3.76 -19.20 -23.80
CA GLU A 132 -2.73 -19.54 -24.80
C GLU A 132 -2.62 -18.49 -25.93
N ARG A 133 -3.61 -17.59 -26.03
CA ARG A 133 -3.67 -16.54 -27.04
C ARG A 133 -4.29 -15.26 -26.46
N PRO A 134 -4.13 -14.10 -27.14
CA PRO A 134 -4.91 -12.91 -26.84
C PRO A 134 -6.41 -13.18 -26.92
N LEU A 135 -7.18 -12.54 -26.04
CA LEU A 135 -8.61 -12.76 -25.88
C LEU A 135 -9.42 -11.51 -26.19
N SER A 136 -10.61 -11.70 -26.75
CA SER A 136 -11.56 -10.63 -27.02
C SER A 136 -12.23 -10.11 -25.73
N ALA A 137 -12.81 -8.91 -25.79
CA ALA A 137 -13.54 -8.35 -24.65
C ALA A 137 -14.78 -9.20 -24.30
N GLU A 138 -15.40 -9.84 -25.29
CA GLU A 138 -16.51 -10.78 -25.13
C GLU A 138 -16.10 -11.97 -24.27
N GLU A 139 -14.99 -12.63 -24.63
CA GLU A 139 -14.45 -13.77 -23.88
C GLU A 139 -14.07 -13.39 -22.44
N ILE A 140 -13.42 -12.24 -22.28
CA ILE A 140 -13.02 -11.73 -20.95
C ILE A 140 -14.26 -11.42 -20.10
N SER A 141 -15.25 -10.71 -20.66
CA SER A 141 -16.47 -10.32 -19.94
C SER A 141 -17.26 -11.54 -19.45
N GLN A 142 -17.37 -12.57 -20.28
CA GLN A 142 -18.04 -13.82 -19.93
C GLN A 142 -17.29 -14.56 -18.81
N ALA A 143 -15.96 -14.63 -18.89
CA ALA A 143 -15.15 -15.34 -17.89
C ALA A 143 -15.17 -14.67 -16.51
N VAL A 144 -15.16 -13.33 -16.47
CA VAL A 144 -15.15 -12.57 -15.20
C VAL A 144 -16.56 -12.22 -14.70
N GLY A 145 -17.61 -12.61 -15.42
CA GLY A 145 -19.00 -12.36 -15.03
C GLY A 145 -19.40 -10.88 -15.06
N ALA A 146 -18.88 -10.12 -16.03
CA ALA A 146 -19.13 -8.68 -16.17
C ALA A 146 -19.91 -8.34 -17.45
N SER A 147 -20.49 -7.14 -17.51
CA SER A 147 -21.12 -6.63 -18.73
C SER A 147 -20.09 -6.37 -19.83
N LEU A 148 -20.41 -6.71 -21.07
CA LEU A 148 -19.53 -6.45 -22.22
C LEU A 148 -19.09 -4.98 -22.33
N ASP A 149 -20.01 -4.01 -22.26
CA ASP A 149 -19.69 -2.58 -22.35
C ASP A 149 -18.74 -2.13 -21.24
N GLY A 150 -19.01 -2.51 -19.99
CA GLY A 150 -18.14 -2.22 -18.86
C GLY A 150 -16.74 -2.83 -19.02
N THR A 151 -16.65 -4.08 -19.45
CA THR A 151 -15.38 -4.76 -19.71
C THR A 151 -14.60 -4.09 -20.83
N GLN A 152 -15.25 -3.73 -21.95
CA GLN A 152 -14.60 -3.03 -23.06
C GLN A 152 -13.96 -1.70 -22.62
N ARG A 153 -14.69 -0.89 -21.83
CA ARG A 153 -14.17 0.37 -21.29
C ARG A 153 -13.01 0.15 -20.32
N LEU A 154 -13.12 -0.84 -19.43
CA LEU A 154 -12.08 -1.18 -18.46
C LEU A 154 -10.79 -1.65 -19.16
N LEU A 155 -10.92 -2.55 -20.14
CA LEU A 155 -9.79 -3.05 -20.92
C LEU A 155 -9.13 -1.93 -21.73
N ALA A 156 -9.92 -1.06 -22.36
CA ALA A 156 -9.39 0.12 -23.06
C ALA A 156 -8.61 1.05 -22.11
N ALA A 157 -9.12 1.29 -20.89
CA ALA A 157 -8.40 2.06 -19.88
C ALA A 157 -7.10 1.35 -19.44
N CYS A 158 -7.13 0.03 -19.20
CA CYS A 158 -5.93 -0.74 -18.88
C CYS A 158 -4.88 -0.74 -20.00
N SER A 159 -5.31 -0.77 -21.27
CA SER A 159 -4.42 -0.59 -22.42
C SER A 159 -3.82 0.82 -22.47
N GLY A 160 -4.62 1.86 -22.19
CA GLY A 160 -4.15 3.24 -22.07
C GLY A 160 -3.14 3.44 -20.94
N LEU A 161 -3.30 2.70 -19.84
CA LEU A 161 -2.35 2.62 -18.71
C LEU A 161 -1.16 1.69 -18.99
N GLN A 162 -1.05 1.12 -20.19
CA GLN A 162 0.02 0.21 -20.60
C GLN A 162 0.13 -1.04 -19.71
N LEU A 163 -0.99 -1.51 -19.16
CA LEU A 163 -1.08 -2.77 -18.42
C LEU A 163 -1.40 -3.94 -19.35
N LEU A 164 -2.08 -3.68 -20.47
CA LEU A 164 -2.47 -4.67 -21.47
C LEU A 164 -1.91 -4.32 -22.85
N ASN A 165 -1.46 -5.33 -23.57
CA ASN A 165 -1.18 -5.26 -25.00
C ASN A 165 -2.48 -5.42 -25.79
N THR A 166 -2.62 -4.67 -26.89
CA THR A 166 -3.74 -4.79 -27.82
C THR A 166 -3.28 -5.35 -29.15
N HIS A 167 -4.01 -6.34 -29.68
CA HIS A 167 -3.75 -6.99 -30.96
C HIS A 167 -4.97 -6.80 -31.86
N GLN A 168 -4.74 -6.60 -33.15
CA GLN A 168 -5.82 -6.49 -34.15
C GLN A 168 -5.98 -7.83 -34.87
N ASP A 169 -7.19 -8.36 -34.89
CA ASP A 169 -7.53 -9.63 -35.56
C ASP A 169 -8.89 -9.50 -36.26
N ASP A 170 -8.90 -9.48 -37.60
CA ASP A 170 -10.11 -9.32 -38.43
C ASP A 170 -11.07 -8.19 -37.97
N GLY A 171 -10.51 -7.04 -37.62
CA GLY A 171 -11.26 -5.87 -37.15
C GLY A 171 -11.73 -5.94 -35.69
N ARG A 172 -11.29 -6.96 -34.94
CA ARG A 172 -11.51 -7.11 -33.50
C ARG A 172 -10.25 -6.76 -32.73
N VAL A 173 -10.43 -6.21 -31.52
CA VAL A 173 -9.33 -5.97 -30.58
C VAL A 173 -9.24 -7.15 -29.62
N LEU A 174 -8.07 -7.77 -29.57
CA LEU A 174 -7.73 -8.81 -28.61
C LEU A 174 -6.73 -8.27 -27.59
N TYR A 175 -6.78 -8.78 -26.36
CA TYR A 175 -5.99 -8.31 -25.24
C TYR A 175 -5.08 -9.42 -24.71
N SER A 176 -3.88 -9.05 -24.30
CA SER A 176 -3.00 -9.90 -23.50
C SER A 176 -2.31 -9.06 -22.43
N ASN A 177 -1.80 -9.69 -21.37
CA ASN A 177 -1.00 -8.97 -20.38
C ASN A 177 0.27 -8.38 -21.01
N THR A 178 0.73 -7.26 -20.44
CA THR A 178 2.14 -6.86 -20.53
C THR A 178 3.00 -7.71 -19.61
N GLU A 179 4.32 -7.67 -19.78
CA GLU A 179 5.25 -8.38 -18.89
C GLU A 179 5.08 -7.94 -17.43
N GLN A 180 5.00 -6.63 -17.17
CA GLN A 180 4.79 -6.11 -15.81
C GLN A 180 3.46 -6.55 -15.21
N ALA A 181 2.37 -6.55 -16.00
CA ALA A 181 1.08 -7.04 -15.51
C ALA A 181 1.12 -8.53 -15.18
N SER A 182 1.76 -9.34 -16.01
CA SER A 182 1.96 -10.77 -15.74
C SER A 182 2.78 -11.02 -14.47
N ILE A 183 3.84 -10.24 -14.25
CA ILE A 183 4.73 -10.41 -13.10
C ILE A 183 4.10 -9.88 -11.80
N TYR A 184 3.43 -8.73 -11.81
CA TYR A 184 3.04 -8.05 -10.57
C TYR A 184 1.53 -8.04 -10.29
N LEU A 185 0.66 -8.27 -11.27
CA LEU A 185 -0.80 -8.14 -11.10
C LEU A 185 -1.56 -9.47 -11.10
N THR A 186 -0.87 -10.59 -11.33
CA THR A 186 -1.42 -11.94 -11.30
C THR A 186 -1.21 -12.60 -9.94
N ARG A 187 -2.16 -13.40 -9.47
CA ARG A 187 -2.14 -14.04 -8.13
C ARG A 187 -1.09 -15.13 -8.00
N SER A 188 -0.76 -15.81 -9.09
CA SER A 188 0.19 -16.94 -9.09
C SER A 188 1.65 -16.51 -9.03
N SER A 189 1.96 -15.23 -9.31
CA SER A 189 3.33 -14.73 -9.27
C SER A 189 3.88 -14.68 -7.83
N PRO A 190 5.13 -15.12 -7.59
CA PRO A 190 5.76 -15.05 -6.27
C PRO A 190 6.02 -13.60 -5.80
N VAL A 191 6.04 -12.65 -6.72
CA VAL A 191 6.22 -11.20 -6.46
C VAL A 191 4.94 -10.41 -6.70
N SER A 192 3.79 -11.09 -6.64
CA SER A 192 2.48 -10.47 -6.85
C SER A 192 2.19 -9.33 -5.87
N LEU A 193 1.67 -8.23 -6.42
CA LEU A 193 1.09 -7.10 -5.70
C LEU A 193 -0.44 -7.22 -5.56
N TYR A 194 -1.06 -8.31 -6.05
CA TYR A 194 -2.52 -8.48 -6.02
C TYR A 194 -3.10 -8.25 -4.62
N GLN A 195 -2.53 -8.86 -3.58
CA GLN A 195 -3.04 -8.69 -2.20
C GLN A 195 -2.83 -7.28 -1.67
N SER A 196 -1.73 -6.64 -2.05
CA SER A 196 -1.47 -5.23 -1.71
C SER A 196 -2.50 -4.30 -2.36
N ILE A 197 -2.88 -4.59 -3.60
CA ILE A 197 -3.93 -3.88 -4.34
C ILE A 197 -5.31 -4.10 -3.71
N GLN A 198 -5.63 -5.33 -3.30
CA GLN A 198 -6.88 -5.62 -2.59
C GLN A 198 -6.99 -4.85 -1.27
N TYR A 199 -5.93 -4.86 -0.46
CA TYR A 199 -5.88 -4.09 0.78
C TYR A 199 -5.98 -2.58 0.51
N SER A 200 -5.30 -2.08 -0.53
CA SER A 200 -5.38 -0.67 -0.93
C SER A 200 -6.81 -0.29 -1.32
N SER A 201 -7.50 -1.12 -2.10
CA SER A 201 -8.88 -0.86 -2.54
C SER A 201 -9.89 -0.89 -1.40
N ARG A 202 -9.78 -1.89 -0.52
CA ARG A 202 -10.80 -2.20 0.50
C ARG A 202 -10.56 -1.54 1.85
N THR A 203 -9.35 -1.05 2.10
CA THR A 203 -8.99 -0.41 3.37
C THR A 203 -8.45 1.00 3.14
N ILE A 204 -7.30 1.13 2.48
CA ILE A 204 -6.59 2.41 2.36
C ILE A 204 -7.45 3.45 1.64
N TYR A 205 -8.03 3.10 0.49
CA TYR A 205 -8.83 4.01 -0.32
C TYR A 205 -10.07 4.53 0.43
N LEU A 206 -10.71 3.68 1.24
CA LEU A 206 -11.87 4.07 2.06
C LEU A 206 -11.47 4.97 3.23
N CYS A 207 -10.32 4.71 3.86
CA CYS A 207 -9.73 5.61 4.83
C CYS A 207 -9.40 6.99 4.22
N TRP A 208 -8.75 7.01 3.06
CA TRP A 208 -8.35 8.23 2.34
C TRP A 208 -9.54 9.07 1.87
N HIS A 209 -10.72 8.47 1.67
CA HIS A 209 -11.97 9.23 1.46
C HIS A 209 -12.21 10.27 2.57
N HIS A 210 -11.74 9.99 3.79
CA HIS A 210 -11.87 10.87 4.96
C HIS A 210 -10.59 11.67 5.28
N LEU A 211 -9.63 11.79 4.36
CA LEU A 211 -8.37 12.53 4.59
C LEU A 211 -8.58 13.96 5.08
N THR A 212 -9.59 14.67 4.55
CA THR A 212 -9.88 16.06 4.97
C THR A 212 -10.20 16.13 6.46
N ASP A 213 -10.92 15.13 6.98
CA ASP A 213 -11.24 15.07 8.40
C ASP A 213 -10.02 14.66 9.22
N ALA A 214 -9.19 13.74 8.72
CA ALA A 214 -7.93 13.37 9.37
C ALA A 214 -7.02 14.58 9.58
N VAL A 215 -6.92 15.46 8.57
CA VAL A 215 -6.14 16.71 8.65
C VAL A 215 -6.74 17.69 9.66
N ARG A 216 -8.07 17.81 9.71
CA ARG A 216 -8.74 18.72 10.66
C ARG A 216 -8.62 18.25 12.10
N GLU A 217 -8.75 16.94 12.32
CA GLU A 217 -8.86 16.34 13.65
C GLU A 217 -7.52 15.81 14.17
N GLY A 218 -6.52 15.64 13.31
CA GLY A 218 -5.19 15.15 13.68
C GLY A 218 -5.17 13.69 14.14
N ARG A 219 -6.06 12.84 13.60
CA ARG A 219 -6.21 11.43 14.02
C ARG A 219 -6.67 10.52 12.88
N ASN A 220 -6.61 9.22 13.10
CA ASN A 220 -7.05 8.22 12.12
C ASN A 220 -8.58 8.19 11.91
N GLN A 221 -8.99 7.62 10.79
CA GLN A 221 -10.38 7.67 10.30
C GLN A 221 -11.09 6.31 10.24
N TYR A 222 -10.59 5.29 10.95
CA TYR A 222 -11.20 3.94 10.98
C TYR A 222 -12.67 3.96 11.43
N GLU A 223 -13.01 4.81 12.40
CA GLU A 223 -14.39 4.94 12.89
C GLU A 223 -15.32 5.48 11.79
N LYS A 224 -14.87 6.47 11.01
CA LYS A 224 -15.69 7.02 9.90
C LYS A 224 -15.75 6.07 8.71
N ALA A 225 -14.63 5.42 8.38
CA ALA A 225 -14.54 4.53 7.23
C ALA A 225 -15.23 3.18 7.43
N PHE A 226 -15.22 2.63 8.66
CA PHE A 226 -15.68 1.27 8.94
C PHE A 226 -16.64 1.13 10.13
N GLY A 227 -16.91 2.21 10.88
CA GLY A 227 -17.74 2.15 12.10
C GLY A 227 -17.07 1.39 13.25
N VAL A 228 -15.75 1.21 13.22
CA VAL A 228 -14.99 0.47 14.23
C VAL A 228 -14.23 1.45 15.13
N ASN A 229 -14.31 1.24 16.44
CA ASN A 229 -13.55 2.05 17.40
C ASN A 229 -12.04 1.80 17.25
N SER A 230 -11.25 2.87 17.18
CA SER A 230 -9.80 2.82 16.96
C SER A 230 -8.96 3.26 18.17
N LYS A 231 -9.50 3.17 19.41
CA LYS A 231 -8.69 3.37 20.63
C LYS A 231 -7.57 2.35 20.76
N ASP A 232 -7.81 1.13 20.28
CA ASP A 232 -6.77 0.14 20.04
C ASP A 232 -6.58 0.06 18.53
N LEU A 233 -5.46 0.62 18.06
CA LEU A 233 -5.12 0.71 16.64
C LEU A 233 -5.16 -0.66 15.96
N PHE A 234 -4.51 -1.67 16.55
CA PHE A 234 -4.38 -2.98 15.93
C PHE A 234 -5.67 -3.79 16.03
N GLN A 235 -6.52 -3.52 17.03
CA GLN A 235 -7.87 -4.08 17.05
C GLN A 235 -8.73 -3.54 15.88
N ALA A 236 -8.62 -2.25 15.55
CA ALA A 236 -9.32 -1.66 14.41
C ALA A 236 -8.76 -2.13 13.07
N LEU A 237 -7.43 -2.26 12.97
CA LEU A 237 -6.74 -2.81 11.81
C LEU A 237 -7.15 -4.27 11.55
N TYR A 238 -7.17 -5.09 12.61
CA TYR A 238 -7.52 -6.51 12.60
C TYR A 238 -8.98 -6.77 12.99
N ARG A 239 -9.89 -5.89 12.53
CA ARG A 239 -11.34 -5.95 12.79
C ARG A 239 -12.02 -7.28 12.43
N SER A 240 -11.38 -8.09 11.59
CA SER A 240 -11.74 -9.49 11.35
C SER A 240 -10.49 -10.33 11.02
N ASP A 241 -10.61 -11.66 11.08
CA ASP A 241 -9.56 -12.60 10.68
C ASP A 241 -9.16 -12.39 9.22
N GLU A 242 -10.15 -12.13 8.35
CA GLU A 242 -9.94 -11.87 6.93
C GLU A 242 -9.11 -10.59 6.71
N GLU A 243 -9.42 -9.51 7.43
CA GLU A 243 -8.68 -8.24 7.30
C GLU A 243 -7.26 -8.34 7.85
N MET A 244 -7.07 -9.10 8.93
CA MET A 244 -5.75 -9.43 9.46
C MET A 244 -4.91 -10.19 8.42
N VAL A 245 -5.47 -11.24 7.80
CA VAL A 245 -4.78 -12.01 6.75
C VAL A 245 -4.42 -11.11 5.56
N LYS A 246 -5.33 -10.23 5.11
CA LYS A 246 -5.05 -9.28 4.03
C LYS A 246 -3.91 -8.32 4.38
N PHE A 247 -3.89 -7.80 5.62
CA PHE A 247 -2.78 -6.97 6.08
C PHE A 247 -1.46 -7.74 6.11
N MET A 248 -1.47 -8.98 6.62
CA MET A 248 -0.27 -9.82 6.62
C MET A 248 0.23 -10.13 5.20
N GLN A 249 -0.67 -10.31 4.25
CA GLN A 249 -0.32 -10.50 2.84
C GLN A 249 0.27 -9.23 2.19
N LEU A 250 -0.25 -8.04 2.54
CA LEU A 250 0.37 -6.76 2.16
C LEU A 250 1.82 -6.70 2.65
N MET A 251 2.05 -6.96 3.94
CA MET A 251 3.40 -6.96 4.52
C MET A 251 4.31 -7.99 3.82
N ASN A 252 3.79 -9.17 3.52
CA ASN A 252 4.51 -10.22 2.80
C ASN A 252 4.95 -9.77 1.40
N SER A 253 4.04 -9.22 0.59
CA SER A 253 4.34 -8.76 -0.78
C SER A 253 5.42 -7.69 -0.81
N ILE A 254 5.40 -6.76 0.14
CA ILE A 254 6.37 -5.65 0.20
C ILE A 254 7.78 -6.17 0.48
N TRP A 255 7.94 -7.08 1.44
CA TRP A 255 9.26 -7.62 1.79
C TRP A 255 9.82 -8.58 0.74
N ASN A 256 8.98 -9.20 -0.08
CA ASN A 256 9.45 -9.95 -1.26
C ASN A 256 10.13 -9.06 -2.31
N ILE A 257 9.84 -7.75 -2.32
CA ILE A 257 10.39 -6.79 -3.28
C ILE A 257 11.59 -6.05 -2.68
N CYS A 258 11.46 -5.54 -1.45
CA CYS A 258 12.44 -4.64 -0.83
C CYS A 258 13.23 -5.27 0.32
N GLY A 259 12.81 -6.44 0.82
CA GLY A 259 13.32 -6.97 2.09
C GLY A 259 14.81 -7.32 2.06
N LYS A 260 15.31 -7.85 0.93
CA LYS A 260 16.74 -8.15 0.77
C LYS A 260 17.61 -6.88 0.86
N ASP A 261 17.22 -5.81 0.17
CA ASP A 261 17.97 -4.55 0.18
C ASP A 261 18.00 -3.96 1.59
N ALA A 262 16.88 -4.03 2.32
CA ALA A 262 16.80 -3.56 3.71
C ALA A 262 17.70 -4.34 4.67
N VAL A 263 17.66 -5.68 4.66
CA VAL A 263 18.45 -6.49 5.61
C VAL A 263 19.94 -6.55 5.26
N THR A 264 20.32 -6.21 4.03
CA THR A 264 21.73 -6.16 3.59
C THR A 264 22.31 -4.74 3.55
N ALA A 265 21.55 -3.73 3.99
CA ALA A 265 22.01 -2.34 4.05
C ALA A 265 23.20 -2.17 5.01
N PHE A 266 23.30 -3.03 6.02
CA PHE A 266 24.43 -3.17 6.92
C PHE A 266 24.95 -4.62 6.91
N ASP A 267 26.19 -4.83 7.35
CA ASP A 267 26.67 -6.19 7.62
C ASP A 267 26.09 -6.71 8.93
N LEU A 268 25.03 -7.52 8.84
CA LEU A 268 24.40 -8.15 10.00
C LEU A 268 25.01 -9.51 10.37
N SER A 269 26.08 -9.95 9.68
CA SER A 269 26.70 -11.24 9.93
C SER A 269 27.20 -11.47 11.37
N PRO A 270 27.59 -10.45 12.16
CA PRO A 270 27.96 -10.64 13.56
C PRO A 270 26.79 -11.08 14.46
N PHE A 271 25.55 -10.76 14.10
CA PHE A 271 24.36 -11.04 14.91
C PHE A 271 23.78 -12.42 14.57
N LYS A 272 23.93 -13.39 15.47
CA LYS A 272 23.50 -14.78 15.23
C LYS A 272 22.09 -15.06 15.72
N VAL A 273 21.65 -14.38 16.78
CA VAL A 273 20.29 -14.48 17.31
C VAL A 273 19.56 -13.16 17.04
N ILE A 274 18.52 -13.21 16.21
CA ILE A 274 17.77 -12.03 15.79
C ILE A 274 16.34 -12.14 16.29
N CYS A 275 15.76 -11.02 16.76
CA CYS A 275 14.34 -10.92 17.07
C CYS A 275 13.67 -9.90 16.14
N ASP A 276 12.68 -10.35 15.36
CA ASP A 276 11.87 -9.51 14.48
C ASP A 276 10.60 -9.09 15.24
N LEU A 277 10.62 -7.88 15.80
CA LEU A 277 9.55 -7.33 16.64
C LEU A 277 8.45 -6.76 15.76
N GLY A 278 7.25 -7.32 15.85
CA GLY A 278 6.16 -7.08 14.91
C GLY A 278 6.42 -7.71 13.53
N GLY A 279 7.14 -8.83 13.50
CA GLY A 279 7.55 -9.49 12.25
C GLY A 279 6.41 -10.03 11.37
N CYS A 280 5.16 -9.99 11.85
CA CYS A 280 3.96 -10.22 11.05
C CYS A 280 3.98 -11.56 10.27
N SER A 281 4.01 -11.51 8.93
CA SER A 281 4.05 -12.71 8.08
C SER A 281 5.41 -13.42 8.08
N GLY A 282 6.44 -12.81 8.66
CA GLY A 282 7.80 -13.34 8.69
C GLY A 282 8.56 -13.21 7.37
N ALA A 283 8.05 -12.46 6.39
CA ALA A 283 8.71 -12.31 5.10
C ALA A 283 10.10 -11.67 5.23
N LEU A 284 10.27 -10.67 6.10
CA LEU A 284 11.58 -10.07 6.37
C LEU A 284 12.53 -11.05 7.06
N ALA A 285 12.04 -11.83 8.03
CA ALA A 285 12.80 -12.92 8.66
C ALA A 285 13.30 -13.96 7.64
N LYS A 286 12.51 -14.29 6.61
CA LYS A 286 12.92 -15.17 5.51
C LYS A 286 14.03 -14.53 4.65
N GLN A 287 13.92 -13.23 4.34
CA GLN A 287 14.99 -12.52 3.64
C GLN A 287 16.28 -12.49 4.48
N CYS A 288 16.17 -12.24 5.78
CA CYS A 288 17.30 -12.19 6.70
C CYS A 288 18.01 -13.55 6.80
N THR A 289 17.26 -14.63 7.05
CA THR A 289 17.83 -15.98 7.13
C THR A 289 18.42 -16.44 5.80
N SER A 290 17.87 -16.01 4.66
CA SER A 290 18.43 -16.28 3.34
C SER A 290 19.75 -15.54 3.10
N ALA A 291 19.86 -14.27 3.53
CA ALA A 291 21.06 -13.46 3.38
C ALA A 291 22.18 -13.87 4.35
N TYR A 292 21.81 -14.30 5.56
CA TYR A 292 22.74 -14.67 6.64
C TYR A 292 22.48 -16.13 7.10
N PRO A 293 23.16 -17.13 6.51
CA PRO A 293 22.89 -18.54 6.78
C PRO A 293 23.13 -18.99 8.23
N GLU A 294 23.98 -18.27 8.96
CA GLU A 294 24.34 -18.59 10.34
C GLU A 294 23.39 -17.99 11.39
N CYS A 295 22.46 -17.11 10.98
CA CYS A 295 21.52 -16.52 11.92
C CYS A 295 20.27 -17.40 12.13
N THR A 296 19.66 -17.26 13.31
CA THR A 296 18.29 -17.65 13.60
C THR A 296 17.47 -16.40 13.90
N VAL A 297 16.19 -16.43 13.52
CA VAL A 297 15.28 -15.29 13.72
C VAL A 297 14.08 -15.76 14.54
N THR A 298 13.73 -15.02 15.59
CA THR A 298 12.47 -15.20 16.33
C THR A 298 11.51 -14.10 15.95
N ILE A 299 10.38 -14.45 15.34
CA ILE A 299 9.28 -13.52 15.09
C ILE A 299 8.55 -13.32 16.41
N PHE A 300 8.45 -12.08 16.86
CA PHE A 300 7.68 -11.67 18.02
C PHE A 300 6.49 -10.83 17.59
N ASP A 301 5.27 -11.30 17.79
CA ASP A 301 4.05 -10.58 17.41
C ASP A 301 2.87 -10.98 18.32
N LEU A 302 1.72 -10.34 18.14
CA LEU A 302 0.52 -10.68 18.88
C LEU A 302 0.14 -12.16 18.67
N PRO A 303 -0.43 -12.86 19.67
CA PRO A 303 -0.71 -14.30 19.60
C PRO A 303 -1.48 -14.74 18.35
N LYS A 304 -2.47 -13.94 17.95
CA LYS A 304 -3.29 -14.23 16.77
C LYS A 304 -2.49 -14.10 15.47
N VAL A 305 -1.60 -13.09 15.37
CA VAL A 305 -0.74 -12.87 14.21
C VAL A 305 0.30 -13.98 14.11
N VAL A 306 0.95 -14.35 15.21
CA VAL A 306 1.90 -15.48 15.28
C VAL A 306 1.25 -16.78 14.82
N ARG A 307 0.05 -17.08 15.32
CA ARG A 307 -0.70 -18.27 14.91
C ARG A 307 -0.97 -18.28 13.41
N THR A 308 -1.54 -17.19 12.87
CA THR A 308 -1.84 -17.08 11.44
C THR A 308 -0.58 -17.14 10.58
N SER A 309 0.51 -16.54 11.06
CA SER A 309 1.82 -16.52 10.40
C SER A 309 2.33 -17.95 10.21
N ARG A 310 2.37 -18.73 11.30
CA ARG A 310 2.74 -20.15 11.28
C ARG A 310 1.86 -21.00 10.37
N GLU A 311 0.55 -20.77 10.37
CA GLU A 311 -0.42 -21.57 9.58
C GLU A 311 -0.35 -21.29 8.07
N HIS A 312 -0.08 -20.05 7.65
CA HIS A 312 -0.27 -19.63 6.26
C HIS A 312 1.02 -19.29 5.50
N PHE A 313 2.10 -18.94 6.19
CA PHE A 313 3.30 -18.37 5.56
C PHE A 313 4.54 -19.23 5.75
N PHE A 314 4.50 -20.27 6.57
CA PHE A 314 5.66 -21.08 6.92
C PHE A 314 5.51 -22.53 6.49
N SER A 315 6.64 -23.14 6.13
CA SER A 315 6.74 -24.53 5.69
C SER A 315 7.84 -25.26 6.48
N GLU A 316 7.97 -26.58 6.31
CA GLU A 316 8.99 -27.38 6.99
C GLU A 316 10.44 -26.95 6.70
N GLY A 317 10.68 -26.19 5.62
CA GLY A 317 12.00 -25.66 5.25
C GLY A 317 12.47 -24.46 6.08
N ASP A 318 11.59 -23.81 6.83
CA ASP A 318 11.87 -22.57 7.55
C ASP A 318 12.41 -22.79 8.99
N GLN A 319 13.24 -23.83 9.18
CA GLN A 319 13.64 -24.33 10.52
C GLN A 319 14.44 -23.35 11.39
N ARG A 320 15.00 -22.30 10.79
CA ARG A 320 15.77 -21.26 11.50
C ARG A 320 14.91 -20.09 11.97
N ILE A 321 13.60 -20.15 11.73
CA ILE A 321 12.65 -19.12 12.14
C ILE A 321 11.77 -19.68 13.26
N GLY A 322 11.94 -19.11 14.45
CA GLY A 322 11.13 -19.37 15.62
C GLY A 322 10.01 -18.34 15.78
N PHE A 323 9.11 -18.60 16.73
CA PHE A 323 8.01 -17.71 17.06
C PHE A 323 7.91 -17.53 18.57
N ASN A 324 7.63 -16.31 18.99
CA ASN A 324 7.27 -15.97 20.35
C ASN A 324 6.08 -15.01 20.31
N GLU A 325 5.06 -15.24 21.12
CA GLU A 325 3.86 -14.41 21.09
C GLU A 325 3.81 -13.46 22.29
N GLY A 326 3.38 -12.22 22.06
CA GLY A 326 3.19 -11.24 23.12
C GLY A 326 2.97 -9.82 22.60
N ASP A 327 2.70 -8.91 23.53
CA ASP A 327 2.62 -7.47 23.31
C ASP A 327 3.97 -6.84 23.69
N PHE A 328 4.70 -6.30 22.72
CA PHE A 328 6.03 -5.73 22.93
C PHE A 328 6.07 -4.53 23.90
N PHE A 329 4.93 -3.92 24.24
CA PHE A 329 4.84 -2.85 25.23
C PHE A 329 4.65 -3.39 26.65
N LYS A 330 4.20 -4.64 26.79
CA LYS A 330 3.84 -5.23 28.08
C LYS A 330 4.74 -6.41 28.43
N ASP A 331 4.88 -7.35 27.52
CA ASP A 331 5.47 -8.65 27.75
C ASP A 331 7.01 -8.64 27.61
N PRO A 332 7.73 -9.56 28.28
CA PRO A 332 9.17 -9.69 28.14
C PRO A 332 9.58 -9.98 26.69
N LEU A 333 10.59 -9.28 26.19
CA LEU A 333 11.11 -9.50 24.84
C LEU A 333 12.09 -10.70 24.83
N PRO A 334 12.08 -11.54 23.78
CA PRO A 334 13.07 -12.60 23.60
C PRO A 334 14.49 -12.04 23.59
N GLN A 335 15.43 -12.76 24.21
CA GLN A 335 16.84 -12.37 24.16
C GLN A 335 17.40 -12.52 22.74
N ALA A 336 17.98 -11.45 22.21
CA ALA A 336 18.60 -11.42 20.89
C ALA A 336 19.84 -10.51 20.85
N ASP A 337 20.71 -10.77 19.88
CA ASP A 337 21.88 -9.96 19.57
C ASP A 337 21.47 -8.75 18.69
N LEU A 338 20.44 -8.92 17.85
CA LEU A 338 19.84 -7.87 17.03
C LEU A 338 18.32 -7.89 17.17
N TYR A 339 17.72 -6.72 17.38
CA TYR A 339 16.28 -6.52 17.28
C TYR A 339 15.96 -5.76 15.99
N ILE A 340 15.06 -6.29 15.17
CA ILE A 340 14.57 -5.62 13.97
C ILE A 340 13.19 -5.05 14.26
N LEU A 341 12.98 -3.77 13.97
CA LEU A 341 11.69 -3.10 13.98
C LEU A 341 11.45 -2.56 12.56
N ALA A 342 10.75 -3.34 11.75
CA ALA A 342 10.48 -2.98 10.36
C ALA A 342 9.04 -2.51 10.19
N ARG A 343 8.87 -1.22 9.86
CA ARG A 343 7.55 -0.58 9.75
C ARG A 343 6.73 -0.73 11.03
N ILE A 344 7.36 -0.40 12.14
CA ILE A 344 6.76 -0.46 13.47
C ILE A 344 6.68 0.93 14.05
N LEU A 345 7.79 1.68 14.04
CA LEU A 345 7.83 2.97 14.72
C LEU A 345 6.97 4.02 13.99
N HIS A 346 6.73 3.83 12.69
CA HIS A 346 5.85 4.72 11.95
C HIS A 346 4.37 4.64 12.32
N ASP A 347 3.94 3.60 13.06
CA ASP A 347 2.56 3.45 13.52
C ASP A 347 2.26 4.28 14.78
N TRP A 348 3.32 4.74 15.47
CA TRP A 348 3.22 5.24 16.84
C TRP A 348 3.71 6.68 16.99
N THR A 349 3.22 7.34 18.05
CA THR A 349 3.74 8.65 18.49
C THR A 349 5.17 8.54 18.99
N ASP A 350 5.90 9.66 19.04
CA ASP A 350 7.29 9.69 19.48
C ASP A 350 7.47 9.15 20.91
N GLU A 351 6.52 9.44 21.81
CA GLU A 351 6.55 8.94 23.20
C GLU A 351 6.45 7.42 23.25
N ARG A 352 5.56 6.84 22.43
CA ARG A 352 5.39 5.39 22.32
C ARG A 352 6.59 4.74 21.63
N CYS A 353 7.19 5.39 20.64
CA CYS A 353 8.44 4.93 20.03
C CYS A 353 9.57 4.85 21.07
N VAL A 354 9.78 5.91 21.87
CA VAL A 354 10.81 5.92 22.91
C VAL A 354 10.52 4.87 23.99
N GLU A 355 9.26 4.67 24.37
CA GLU A 355 8.87 3.61 25.30
C GLU A 355 9.26 2.23 24.79
N LEU A 356 8.90 1.89 23.55
CA LEU A 356 9.24 0.62 22.91
C LEU A 356 10.76 0.45 22.81
N LEU A 357 11.46 1.44 22.25
CA LEU A 357 12.91 1.40 22.09
C LEU A 357 13.63 1.26 23.44
N SER A 358 13.13 1.89 24.50
CA SER A 358 13.69 1.75 25.85
C SER A 358 13.53 0.32 26.39
N ARG A 359 12.44 -0.38 26.04
CA ARG A 359 12.27 -1.80 26.37
C ARG A 359 13.23 -2.68 25.59
N VAL A 360 13.42 -2.40 24.29
CA VAL A 360 14.40 -3.08 23.45
C VAL A 360 15.81 -2.89 24.02
N TYR A 361 16.19 -1.65 24.35
CA TYR A 361 17.48 -1.34 24.95
C TYR A 361 17.74 -2.09 26.27
N LYS A 362 16.70 -2.26 27.11
CA LYS A 362 16.78 -3.05 28.35
C LYS A 362 16.97 -4.54 28.07
N ALA A 363 16.39 -5.06 26.99
CA ALA A 363 16.51 -6.47 26.59
C ALA A 363 17.85 -6.77 25.89
N CYS A 364 18.50 -5.77 25.29
CA CYS A 364 19.83 -5.85 24.69
C CYS A 364 20.92 -6.17 25.73
N LYS A 365 21.91 -6.96 25.31
CA LYS A 365 23.19 -7.12 26.02
C LYS A 365 24.20 -6.09 25.47
N PRO A 366 25.31 -5.82 26.17
CA PRO A 366 26.38 -5.03 25.59
C PRO A 366 26.85 -5.64 24.25
N GLY A 367 27.00 -4.81 23.22
CA GLY A 367 27.28 -5.26 21.85
C GLY A 367 26.07 -5.70 21.01
N SER A 368 24.86 -5.72 21.59
CA SER A 368 23.63 -5.89 20.81
C SER A 368 23.28 -4.63 20.02
N ALA A 369 22.43 -4.78 18.99
CA ALA A 369 21.95 -3.66 18.19
C ALA A 369 20.44 -3.68 17.96
N VAL A 370 19.92 -2.57 17.46
CA VAL A 370 18.57 -2.43 16.93
C VAL A 370 18.63 -1.89 15.50
N LEU A 371 17.94 -2.57 14.59
CA LEU A 371 17.79 -2.17 13.20
C LEU A 371 16.35 -1.71 12.95
N LEU A 372 16.20 -0.45 12.60
CA LEU A 372 14.95 0.11 12.11
C LEU A 372 14.92 0.00 10.59
N VAL A 373 13.81 -0.48 10.05
CA VAL A 373 13.57 -0.51 8.60
C VAL A 373 12.31 0.30 8.31
N GLU A 374 12.49 1.52 7.82
CA GLU A 374 11.44 2.54 7.69
C GLU A 374 11.63 3.33 6.39
N ALA A 375 10.59 4.02 5.91
CA ALA A 375 10.71 4.90 4.75
C ALA A 375 11.19 6.29 5.22
N LEU A 376 12.40 6.70 4.81
CA LEU A 376 12.99 7.93 5.35
C LEU A 376 12.60 9.17 4.54
N LEU A 377 12.24 10.22 5.27
CA LEU A 377 12.15 11.56 4.71
C LEU A 377 13.56 12.16 4.54
N PHE A 378 13.73 13.00 3.52
CA PHE A 378 14.86 13.90 3.42
C PHE A 378 14.92 14.81 4.64
N GLU A 379 16.13 15.18 5.06
CA GLU A 379 16.33 15.95 6.31
C GLU A 379 15.68 17.33 6.29
N ASP A 380 15.44 17.91 5.12
CA ASP A 380 14.72 19.17 4.96
C ASP A 380 13.18 19.00 4.89
N GLY A 381 12.69 17.76 4.96
CA GLY A 381 11.28 17.38 4.85
C GLY A 381 10.68 17.46 3.45
N SER A 382 11.48 17.78 2.41
CA SER A 382 10.99 18.08 1.06
C SER A 382 10.56 16.86 0.24
N GLY A 383 10.85 15.64 0.71
CA GLY A 383 10.48 14.41 0.02
C GLY A 383 11.14 13.17 0.64
N PRO A 384 11.19 12.04 -0.09
CA PRO A 384 10.53 11.82 -1.38
C PRO A 384 8.99 11.93 -1.27
N LEU A 385 8.31 12.32 -2.35
CA LEU A 385 6.84 12.47 -2.36
C LEU A 385 6.13 11.18 -1.90
N THR A 386 6.63 10.01 -2.30
CA THR A 386 6.08 8.72 -1.86
C THR A 386 6.08 8.59 -0.34
N VAL A 387 7.16 9.01 0.32
CA VAL A 387 7.29 8.94 1.79
C VAL A 387 6.39 9.98 2.46
N GLN A 388 6.21 11.15 1.85
CA GLN A 388 5.23 12.14 2.34
C GLN A 388 3.79 11.59 2.26
N LEU A 389 3.44 10.91 1.17
CA LEU A 389 2.15 10.22 1.03
C LEU A 389 2.00 9.09 2.05
N TYR A 390 3.09 8.37 2.38
CA TYR A 390 3.06 7.38 3.46
C TYR A 390 2.88 8.02 4.83
N SER A 391 3.47 9.19 5.08
CA SER A 391 3.26 9.94 6.31
C SER A 391 1.80 10.40 6.47
N LEU A 392 1.17 10.86 5.37
CA LEU A 392 -0.28 11.11 5.36
C LEU A 392 -1.09 9.82 5.54
N ASN A 393 -0.61 8.71 4.98
CA ASN A 393 -1.25 7.42 5.17
C ASN A 393 -1.21 6.98 6.65
N MET A 394 -0.11 7.26 7.36
CA MET A 394 0.00 7.05 8.81
C MET A 394 -0.95 7.96 9.57
N LEU A 395 -1.10 9.24 9.21
CA LEU A 395 -2.12 10.10 9.83
C LEU A 395 -3.54 9.54 9.68
N VAL A 396 -3.89 9.02 8.50
CA VAL A 396 -5.26 8.56 8.23
C VAL A 396 -5.54 7.18 8.86
N GLN A 397 -4.52 6.34 9.07
CA GLN A 397 -4.70 4.95 9.53
C GLN A 397 -4.17 4.68 10.93
N THR A 398 -3.08 5.32 11.36
CA THR A 398 -2.33 5.00 12.58
C THR A 398 -2.31 6.19 13.55
N GLU A 399 -1.38 6.18 14.49
CA GLU A 399 -1.12 7.31 15.40
C GLU A 399 0.22 8.01 15.08
N GLY A 400 0.98 7.47 14.13
CA GLY A 400 2.35 7.85 13.86
C GLY A 400 2.53 8.67 12.59
N ARG A 401 3.76 8.57 12.06
CA ARG A 401 4.25 9.33 10.90
C ARG A 401 5.55 8.73 10.39
N GLU A 402 5.86 9.02 9.13
CA GLU A 402 7.23 8.85 8.62
C GLU A 402 8.13 9.96 9.18
N ARG A 403 9.43 9.65 9.32
CA ARG A 403 10.42 10.52 9.96
C ARG A 403 11.71 10.58 9.13
N THR A 404 12.53 11.61 9.37
CA THR A 404 13.88 11.70 8.80
C THR A 404 14.85 10.77 9.54
N ALA A 405 16.04 10.53 8.97
CA ALA A 405 17.05 9.72 9.64
C ALA A 405 17.49 10.37 10.96
N ALA A 406 17.65 11.69 10.99
CA ALA A 406 17.98 12.42 12.22
C ALA A 406 16.90 12.29 13.30
N GLN A 407 15.63 12.27 12.92
CA GLN A 407 14.52 12.07 13.86
C GLN A 407 14.52 10.64 14.45
N TYR A 408 14.71 9.61 13.63
CA TYR A 408 14.87 8.24 14.15
C TYR A 408 16.11 8.09 15.03
N ALA A 409 17.22 8.74 14.67
CA ALA A 409 18.41 8.77 15.50
C ALA A 409 18.17 9.44 16.85
N ALA A 410 17.39 10.53 16.90
CA ALA A 410 17.00 11.16 18.16
C ALA A 410 16.16 10.23 19.05
N LEU A 411 15.22 9.47 18.47
CA LEU A 411 14.42 8.49 19.21
C LEU A 411 15.29 7.36 19.78
N LEU A 412 16.23 6.84 18.98
CA LEU A 412 17.19 5.82 19.40
C LEU A 412 18.09 6.34 20.54
N ALA A 413 18.63 7.54 20.39
CA ALA A 413 19.47 8.17 21.41
C ALA A 413 18.70 8.41 22.72
N ALA A 414 17.45 8.85 22.63
CA ALA A 414 16.58 9.03 23.80
C ALA A 414 16.32 7.72 24.57
N ALA A 415 16.32 6.58 23.87
CA ALA A 415 16.20 5.25 24.47
C ALA A 415 17.52 4.67 25.01
N GLY A 416 18.67 5.32 24.71
CA GLY A 416 19.99 4.94 25.19
C GLY A 416 20.91 4.28 24.17
N PHE A 417 20.47 4.10 22.92
CA PHE A 417 21.35 3.57 21.85
C PHE A 417 22.37 4.63 21.41
N SER A 418 23.56 4.18 20.99
CA SER A 418 24.62 5.01 20.41
C SER A 418 25.16 4.38 19.11
N ASP A 419 26.23 4.94 18.53
CA ASP A 419 26.74 4.60 17.20
C ASP A 419 25.62 4.44 16.15
N ILE A 420 24.82 5.50 16.01
CA ILE A 420 23.64 5.48 15.17
C ILE A 420 24.02 5.85 13.74
N GLN A 421 23.73 4.95 12.82
CA GLN A 421 24.03 5.11 11.40
C GLN A 421 22.78 4.84 10.56
N HIS A 422 22.67 5.49 9.40
CA HIS A 422 21.61 5.18 8.44
C HIS A 422 22.20 4.87 7.05
N ARG A 423 21.43 4.13 6.26
CA ARG A 423 21.75 3.74 4.89
C ARG A 423 20.50 3.84 4.04
N LEU A 424 20.60 4.64 2.97
CA LEU A 424 19.59 4.68 1.93
C LEU A 424 19.76 3.49 1.00
N THR A 425 18.71 2.70 0.78
CA THR A 425 18.78 1.50 -0.08
C THR A 425 18.60 1.84 -1.55
N GLY A 426 18.13 3.06 -1.85
CA GLY A 426 17.66 3.45 -3.18
C GLY A 426 16.31 2.81 -3.55
N LYS A 427 15.64 2.17 -2.58
CA LYS A 427 14.27 1.64 -2.69
C LYS A 427 13.35 2.40 -1.73
N ILE A 428 12.18 1.82 -1.45
CA ILE A 428 11.14 2.46 -0.62
C ILE A 428 11.53 2.52 0.86
N TYR A 429 12.22 1.48 1.35
CA TYR A 429 12.57 1.36 2.77
C TYR A 429 14.08 1.42 2.94
N ASP A 430 14.49 2.19 3.92
CA ASP A 430 15.88 2.42 4.29
C ASP A 430 16.15 1.82 5.67
N ALA A 431 17.41 1.84 6.09
CA ALA A 431 17.83 1.20 7.32
C ALA A 431 18.50 2.21 8.27
N VAL A 432 18.15 2.15 9.55
CA VAL A 432 18.82 2.88 10.64
C VAL A 432 19.25 1.88 11.71
N LEU A 433 20.55 1.83 12.02
CA LEU A 433 21.14 0.90 12.96
C LEU A 433 21.66 1.68 14.18
N GLY A 434 21.30 1.25 15.39
CA GLY A 434 21.84 1.77 16.64
C GLY A 434 22.35 0.64 17.55
N HIS A 435 23.42 0.89 18.29
CA HIS A 435 24.09 -0.10 19.12
C HIS A 435 23.89 0.18 20.61
N LYS A 436 23.93 -0.88 21.40
CA LYS A 436 24.14 -0.79 22.84
C LYS A 436 25.63 -0.90 23.11
N GLU A 437 26.20 0.12 23.74
CA GLU A 437 27.63 0.16 24.08
C GLU A 437 28.06 -1.10 24.84
N THR A 438 29.26 -1.56 24.51
CA THR A 438 29.91 -2.75 25.08
C THR A 438 30.41 -2.54 26.49
#